data_AF-A0A9X2JI31-F1
#
_entry.id   AF-A0A9X2JI31-F1
#
_cell.length_a   1.000
_cell.length_b   1.000
_cell.length_c   1.000
_cell.angle_alpha   90.00
_cell.angle_beta   90.00
_cell.angle_gamma   90.00
#
_symmetry.space_group_name_H-M   'P 1'
#
loop_
_entity.id
_entity.type
_entity.pdbx_description
1 polymer ?
#
loop_
_entity_poly.entity_id
_entity_poly.type
_entity_poly.pdbx_seq_one_letter_code
_entity_poly.pdbx_strand_id
1 'polypeptide(L)'
;MSFRITAIITSFLLFTAAVTSWVVAQDAPAPAAAAESSSAESQPAESTKPAKKTARDMIRHVVLLQFKEGTSKEKIAEIEQAFASLPEKIEEIADLEWGLNNSPEGLSSGFTHCFLVTFNSDADRAAYLPHPEHIKFAGLLRPHVEEVLVVDYSPQPKSKKKDSEKAEK
;
A
#
# COMPACT_ATOMS: atom_id res chain seq x y z
N MET A 1 9.23 62.70 -5.23
CA MET A 1 9.88 63.10 -6.50
C MET A 1 10.94 62.04 -6.80
N SER A 2 10.63 61.07 -7.69
CA SER A 2 10.97 61.06 -9.13
C SER A 2 12.41 60.52 -9.36
N PHE A 3 12.64 59.23 -9.62
CA PHE A 3 12.54 58.41 -10.86
C PHE A 3 13.85 58.34 -11.70
N ARG A 4 14.13 57.10 -12.21
CA ARG A 4 14.96 56.64 -13.36
C ARG A 4 16.08 55.67 -12.96
N ILE A 5 16.02 54.35 -13.22
CA ILE A 5 15.99 53.55 -14.49
C ILE A 5 17.31 53.62 -15.28
N THR A 6 18.03 52.50 -15.39
CA THR A 6 18.83 51.96 -16.53
C THR A 6 19.34 50.56 -16.08
N ALA A 7 18.90 49.37 -16.54
CA ALA A 7 18.82 48.74 -17.87
C ALA A 7 20.16 48.21 -18.44
N ILE A 8 20.46 46.91 -18.29
CA ILE A 8 21.31 46.05 -19.17
C ILE A 8 20.78 44.61 -19.01
N ILE A 9 19.91 44.10 -19.89
CA ILE A 9 20.16 43.51 -21.24
C ILE A 9 20.53 42.00 -21.15
N THR A 10 19.51 41.20 -21.44
CA THR A 10 19.46 39.96 -22.23
C THR A 10 20.44 38.81 -21.93
N SER A 11 19.86 37.68 -21.52
CA SER A 11 20.07 36.44 -22.26
C SER A 11 18.80 35.57 -22.16
N PHE A 12 18.14 35.41 -23.29
CA PHE A 12 16.97 34.57 -23.56
C PHE A 12 17.40 33.64 -24.70
N LEU A 13 16.85 32.41 -24.75
CA LEU A 13 17.26 31.22 -25.51
C LEU A 13 18.22 30.31 -24.73
N LEU A 14 17.97 29.02 -24.49
CA LEU A 14 16.99 28.05 -24.96
C LEU A 14 16.91 26.97 -23.88
N PHE A 15 15.72 26.51 -23.48
CA PHE A 15 15.43 25.09 -23.22
C PHE A 15 13.93 24.92 -22.93
N THR A 16 13.11 25.21 -23.95
CA THR A 16 11.78 24.64 -24.08
C THR A 16 11.91 23.32 -24.84
N ALA A 17 11.64 22.19 -24.18
CA ALA A 17 11.02 20.98 -24.74
C ALA A 17 11.40 19.73 -23.91
N ALA A 18 10.55 19.35 -22.96
CA ALA A 18 10.34 17.95 -22.58
C ALA A 18 8.97 17.80 -21.87
N VAL A 19 7.93 18.44 -22.41
CA VAL A 19 6.53 18.11 -22.12
C VAL A 19 5.90 17.77 -23.45
N THR A 20 6.02 16.50 -23.85
CA THR A 20 5.18 15.79 -24.84
C THR A 20 5.85 14.45 -25.14
N SER A 21 5.52 13.41 -24.37
CA SER A 21 5.41 12.01 -24.82
C SER A 21 5.14 11.08 -23.64
N TRP A 22 3.94 11.15 -23.07
CA TRP A 22 3.28 9.98 -22.49
C TRP A 22 1.75 10.12 -22.58
N VAL A 23 1.29 10.48 -23.77
CA VAL A 23 -0.11 10.31 -24.22
C VAL A 23 0.00 9.87 -25.67
N VAL A 24 0.20 8.56 -25.88
CA VAL A 24 -0.19 7.73 -27.04
C VAL A 24 0.19 6.30 -26.64
N ALA A 25 -0.73 5.64 -25.94
CA ALA A 25 -0.79 4.17 -25.84
C ALA A 25 -2.22 3.80 -25.40
N GLN A 26 -3.20 4.31 -26.14
CA GLN A 26 -4.59 3.89 -26.02
C GLN A 26 -5.19 3.83 -27.42
N ASP A 27 -4.76 2.82 -28.17
CA ASP A 27 -5.49 2.28 -29.31
C ASP A 27 -4.86 0.93 -29.68
N ALA A 28 -5.22 -0.11 -28.91
CA ALA A 28 -5.01 -1.49 -29.30
C ALA A 28 -6.40 -2.08 -29.58
N PRO A 29 -6.71 -2.48 -30.82
CA PRO A 29 -8.01 -3.04 -31.16
C PRO A 29 -8.16 -4.44 -30.54
N ALA A 30 -9.32 -4.63 -29.91
CA ALA A 30 -9.80 -5.94 -29.49
C ALA A 30 -9.83 -6.92 -30.69
N PRO A 31 -9.30 -8.15 -30.57
CA PRO A 31 -9.57 -9.18 -31.55
C PRO A 31 -11.01 -9.66 -31.39
N ALA A 32 -11.79 -9.44 -32.45
CA ALA A 32 -13.14 -9.92 -32.62
C ALA A 32 -13.22 -11.46 -32.58
N ALA A 33 -14.36 -11.91 -32.09
CA ALA A 33 -14.81 -13.28 -31.99
C ALA A 33 -14.60 -14.13 -33.26
N ALA A 34 -14.07 -15.33 -33.06
CA ALA A 34 -14.39 -16.50 -33.87
C ALA A 34 -14.85 -17.60 -32.91
N ALA A 35 -16.12 -17.96 -33.05
CA ALA A 35 -16.76 -19.04 -32.34
C ALA A 35 -16.39 -20.37 -33.00
N GLU A 36 -15.81 -21.30 -32.23
CA GLU A 36 -15.88 -22.72 -32.55
C GLU A 36 -16.25 -23.50 -31.29
N SER A 37 -17.33 -24.26 -31.46
CA SER A 37 -17.99 -25.13 -30.50
C SER A 37 -17.12 -26.35 -30.22
N SER A 38 -16.77 -26.60 -28.95
CA SER A 38 -16.29 -27.91 -28.51
C SER A 38 -16.97 -28.33 -27.22
N SER A 39 -17.87 -29.28 -27.42
CA SER A 39 -18.53 -30.23 -26.52
C SER A 39 -18.09 -30.28 -25.05
N ALA A 40 -19.12 -30.20 -24.21
CA ALA A 40 -19.12 -30.58 -22.81
C ALA A 40 -18.65 -32.03 -22.61
N GLU A 41 -17.72 -32.20 -21.67
CA GLU A 41 -17.57 -33.45 -20.91
C GLU A 41 -17.51 -33.05 -19.44
N SER A 42 -18.56 -33.45 -18.73
CA SER A 42 -18.80 -33.17 -17.32
C SER A 42 -17.90 -34.05 -16.45
N GLN A 43 -16.93 -33.45 -15.78
CA GLN A 43 -16.30 -34.07 -14.62
C GLN A 43 -17.03 -33.65 -13.33
N PRO A 44 -17.26 -34.60 -12.40
CA PRO A 44 -18.17 -34.41 -11.28
C PRO A 44 -17.62 -33.40 -10.27
N ALA A 45 -18.55 -32.63 -9.70
CA ALA A 45 -18.32 -31.70 -8.61
C ALA A 45 -17.67 -32.42 -7.41
N GLU A 46 -16.36 -32.25 -7.27
CA GLU A 46 -15.65 -32.59 -6.06
C GLU A 46 -16.07 -31.55 -5.01
N SER A 47 -16.85 -32.01 -4.03
CA SER A 47 -17.27 -31.23 -2.88
C SER A 47 -16.05 -30.86 -2.04
N THR A 48 -15.40 -29.74 -2.36
CA THR A 48 -14.30 -29.23 -1.56
C THR A 48 -14.88 -28.64 -0.27
N LYS A 49 -14.69 -29.36 0.85
CA LYS A 49 -14.68 -28.75 2.18
C LYS A 49 -13.80 -27.49 2.13
N PRO A 50 -14.18 -26.35 2.74
CA PRO A 50 -13.36 -25.16 2.69
C PRO A 50 -12.00 -25.46 3.31
N ALA A 51 -10.94 -25.33 2.52
CA ALA A 51 -9.58 -25.45 3.00
C ALA A 51 -9.37 -24.44 4.14
N LYS A 52 -8.90 -24.93 5.28
CA LYS A 52 -8.59 -24.08 6.43
C LYS A 52 -7.46 -23.12 6.04
N LYS A 53 -7.79 -21.85 5.79
CA LYS A 53 -6.79 -20.79 5.52
C LYS A 53 -5.70 -20.87 6.58
N THR A 54 -4.44 -21.03 6.16
CA THR A 54 -3.31 -21.17 7.07
C THR A 54 -2.68 -19.81 7.31
N ALA A 55 -1.92 -19.65 8.41
CA ALA A 55 -1.20 -18.41 8.70
C ALA A 55 -0.19 -18.00 7.59
N ARG A 56 0.13 -18.92 6.66
CA ARG A 56 1.02 -18.69 5.53
C ARG A 56 0.34 -17.94 4.38
N ASP A 57 -0.99 -17.97 4.32
CA ASP A 57 -1.78 -17.28 3.30
C ASP A 57 -2.07 -15.83 3.71
N MET A 58 -2.07 -15.56 5.01
CA MET A 58 -2.27 -14.22 5.57
C MET A 58 -1.10 -13.30 5.24
N ILE A 59 -1.40 -12.06 4.86
CA ILE A 59 -0.41 -11.00 4.62
C ILE A 59 -0.52 -9.95 5.72
N ARG A 60 0.63 -9.52 6.23
CA ARG A 60 0.79 -8.35 7.09
C ARG A 60 1.41 -7.24 6.27
N HIS A 61 0.72 -6.12 6.18
CA HIS A 61 1.13 -4.91 5.48
C HIS A 61 1.46 -3.84 6.52
N VAL A 62 2.75 -3.65 6.76
CA VAL A 62 3.29 -2.68 7.72
C VAL A 62 3.57 -1.38 6.98
N VAL A 63 3.04 -0.28 7.49
CA VAL A 63 3.29 1.08 6.97
C VAL A 63 3.86 1.93 8.10
N LEU A 64 5.09 2.39 7.92
CA LEU A 64 5.73 3.34 8.83
C LEU A 64 5.73 4.72 8.20
N LEU A 65 5.35 5.73 8.99
CA LEU A 65 5.25 7.11 8.53
C LEU A 65 6.19 8.04 9.31
N GLN A 66 6.88 8.89 8.57
CA GLN A 66 7.50 10.10 9.06
C GLN A 66 6.75 11.30 8.47
N PHE A 67 6.20 12.16 9.34
CA PHE A 67 5.52 13.37 8.91
C PHE A 67 6.53 14.50 8.64
N LYS A 68 6.20 15.37 7.67
CA LYS A 68 6.96 16.59 7.41
C LYS A 68 6.91 17.52 8.61
N GLU A 69 8.00 18.24 8.83
CA GLU A 69 8.00 19.38 9.74
C GLU A 69 6.93 20.40 9.32
N GLY A 70 6.16 20.89 10.29
CA GLY A 70 5.06 21.83 10.04
C GLY A 70 3.71 21.19 9.72
N THR A 71 3.62 19.86 9.60
CA THR A 71 2.31 19.18 9.59
C THR A 71 1.61 19.42 10.92
N SER A 72 0.40 19.99 10.88
CA SER A 72 -0.33 20.33 12.11
C SER A 72 -0.84 19.09 12.83
N LYS A 73 -1.01 19.18 14.15
CA LYS A 73 -1.52 18.07 14.97
C LYS A 73 -2.93 17.65 14.55
N GLU A 74 -3.75 18.62 14.16
CA GLU A 74 -5.11 18.39 13.67
C GLU A 74 -5.09 17.57 12.38
N LYS A 75 -4.12 17.85 11.50
CA LYS A 75 -3.97 17.10 10.24
C LYS A 75 -3.46 15.69 10.45
N ILE A 76 -2.54 15.51 11.41
CA ILE A 76 -2.09 14.17 11.82
C ILE A 76 -3.27 13.37 12.37
N ALA A 77 -4.06 13.95 13.28
CA ALA A 77 -5.25 13.30 13.84
C ALA A 77 -6.30 12.95 12.77
N GLU A 78 -6.51 13.83 11.78
CA GLU A 78 -7.38 13.56 10.63
C GLU A 78 -6.88 12.33 9.83
N ILE A 79 -5.57 12.23 9.60
CA ILE A 79 -4.95 11.11 8.88
C ILE A 79 -5.05 9.81 9.69
N GLU A 80 -4.76 9.86 10.98
CA GLU A 80 -4.91 8.73 11.90
C GLU A 80 -6.35 8.19 11.89
N GLN A 81 -7.34 9.08 12.02
CA GLN A 81 -8.75 8.73 11.99
C GLN A 81 -9.17 8.17 10.62
N ALA A 82 -8.68 8.78 9.53
CA ALA A 82 -8.97 8.31 8.18
C ALA A 82 -8.46 6.88 7.97
N PHE A 83 -7.23 6.58 8.42
CA PHE A 83 -6.65 5.24 8.36
C PHE A 83 -7.46 4.24 9.19
N ALA A 84 -7.78 4.59 10.44
CA ALA A 84 -8.56 3.74 11.35
C ALA A 84 -9.97 3.42 10.82
N SER A 85 -10.53 4.27 9.96
CA SER A 85 -11.85 4.05 9.32
C SER A 85 -11.83 3.16 8.08
N LEU A 86 -10.65 2.81 7.55
CA LEU A 86 -10.55 1.99 6.33
C LEU A 86 -11.24 0.61 6.42
N PRO A 87 -11.20 -0.13 7.55
CA PRO A 87 -11.86 -1.44 7.66
C PRO A 87 -13.38 -1.36 7.53
N GLU A 88 -13.98 -0.19 7.82
CA GLU A 88 -15.42 0.03 7.64
C GLU A 88 -15.81 0.21 6.15
N LYS A 89 -14.82 0.44 5.29
CA LYS A 89 -15.01 0.83 3.88
C LYS A 89 -14.42 -0.15 2.87
N ILE A 90 -13.55 -1.05 3.33
CA ILE A 90 -12.84 -2.01 2.49
C ILE A 90 -12.92 -3.38 3.15
N GLU A 91 -13.74 -4.27 2.57
CA GLU A 91 -14.05 -5.58 3.16
C GLU A 91 -12.86 -6.55 3.16
N GLU A 92 -11.87 -6.33 2.29
CA GLU A 92 -10.65 -7.12 2.20
C GLU A 92 -9.72 -6.94 3.40
N ILE A 93 -9.86 -5.84 4.16
CA ILE A 93 -9.11 -5.62 5.39
C ILE A 93 -9.67 -6.53 6.48
N ALA A 94 -8.90 -7.55 6.85
CA ALA A 94 -9.29 -8.50 7.88
C ALA A 94 -9.11 -7.94 9.30
N ASP A 95 -8.08 -7.13 9.51
CA ASP A 95 -7.77 -6.49 10.78
C ASP A 95 -6.86 -5.28 10.56
N LEU A 96 -6.92 -4.30 11.47
CA LEU A 96 -6.11 -3.09 11.41
C LEU A 96 -5.78 -2.59 12.82
N GLU A 97 -4.50 -2.47 13.08
CA GLU A 97 -3.97 -1.87 14.30
C GLU A 97 -2.95 -0.78 13.97
N TRP A 98 -2.80 0.22 14.83
CA TRP A 98 -1.82 1.27 14.65
C TRP A 98 -1.38 1.88 15.99
N GLY A 99 -0.26 2.60 15.97
CA GLY A 99 0.22 3.33 17.13
C GLY A 99 1.44 4.19 16.87
N LEU A 100 1.83 4.94 17.90
CA LEU A 100 3.01 5.78 17.91
C LEU A 100 4.25 4.97 18.33
N ASN A 101 5.39 5.29 17.73
CA ASN A 101 6.67 4.75 18.17
C ASN A 101 6.95 5.15 19.62
N ASN A 102 7.19 4.14 20.46
CA ASN A 102 7.57 4.29 21.86
C ASN A 102 8.87 3.54 22.19
N SER A 103 9.61 3.07 21.18
CA SER A 103 10.87 2.36 21.40
C SER A 103 11.91 3.29 22.03
N PRO A 104 12.55 2.89 23.15
CA PRO A 104 13.60 3.66 23.79
C PRO A 104 14.96 3.51 23.09
N GLU A 105 15.06 2.67 22.05
CA GLU A 105 16.34 2.28 21.45
C GLU A 105 16.92 3.35 20.51
N GLY A 106 16.13 4.37 20.13
CA GLY A 106 16.59 5.46 19.26
C GLY A 106 16.86 5.04 17.81
N LEU A 107 16.38 3.86 17.40
CA LEU A 107 16.61 3.29 16.06
C LEU A 107 15.44 3.51 15.09
N SER A 108 14.48 4.37 15.43
CA SER A 108 13.28 4.59 14.64
C SER A 108 13.50 5.39 13.36
N SER A 109 14.70 5.93 13.15
CA SER A 109 15.07 6.68 11.93
C SER A 109 14.06 7.78 11.54
N GLY A 110 13.47 8.45 12.53
CA GLY A 110 12.48 9.51 12.31
C GLY A 110 11.03 9.04 12.09
N PHE A 111 10.79 7.75 11.87
CA PHE A 111 9.43 7.20 11.82
C PHE A 111 8.75 7.32 13.19
N THR A 112 7.52 7.84 13.18
CA THR A 112 6.76 8.13 14.40
C THR A 112 5.49 7.30 14.51
N HIS A 113 4.95 6.81 13.40
CA HIS A 113 3.71 6.02 13.37
C HIS A 113 3.95 4.68 12.70
N CYS A 114 3.25 3.66 13.19
CA CYS A 114 3.19 2.33 12.59
C CYS A 114 1.71 1.96 12.40
N PHE A 115 1.36 1.54 11.19
CA PHE A 115 0.07 0.94 10.86
C PHE A 115 0.32 -0.48 10.39
N LEU A 116 -0.48 -1.42 10.88
CA LEU A 116 -0.40 -2.82 10.52
C LEU A 116 -1.76 -3.28 10.04
N VAL A 117 -1.85 -3.52 8.73
CA VAL A 117 -3.04 -4.03 8.07
C VAL A 117 -2.88 -5.53 7.86
N THR A 118 -3.92 -6.29 8.14
CA THR A 118 -3.96 -7.74 7.92
C THR A 118 -4.91 -8.06 6.80
N PHE A 119 -4.44 -8.89 5.86
CA PHE A 119 -5.24 -9.46 4.79
C PHE A 119 -5.30 -10.98 4.93
N ASN A 120 -6.45 -11.59 4.62
CA ASN A 120 -6.58 -13.05 4.69
C ASN A 120 -5.88 -13.77 3.53
N SER A 121 -5.49 -13.05 2.48
CA SER A 121 -4.80 -13.56 1.31
C SER A 121 -4.04 -12.47 0.55
N ASP A 122 -3.15 -12.88 -0.35
CA ASP A 122 -2.49 -11.99 -1.31
C ASP A 122 -3.50 -11.30 -2.26
N ALA A 123 -4.57 -12.00 -2.64
CA ALA A 123 -5.63 -11.47 -3.49
C ALA A 123 -6.40 -10.33 -2.81
N ASP A 124 -6.69 -10.46 -1.52
CA ASP A 124 -7.33 -9.41 -0.72
C ASP A 124 -6.47 -8.13 -0.70
N ARG A 125 -5.15 -8.27 -0.51
CA ARG A 125 -4.22 -7.13 -0.61
C ARG A 125 -4.20 -6.54 -2.03
N ALA A 126 -4.18 -7.40 -3.06
CA ALA A 126 -4.17 -6.96 -4.45
C ALA A 126 -5.42 -6.17 -4.83
N ALA A 127 -6.58 -6.49 -4.24
CA ALA A 127 -7.82 -5.73 -4.39
C ALA A 127 -7.82 -4.43 -3.57
N TYR A 128 -7.24 -4.44 -2.36
CA TYR A 128 -7.09 -3.27 -1.49
C TYR A 128 -6.26 -2.14 -2.12
N LEU A 129 -5.11 -2.43 -2.72
CA LEU A 129 -4.18 -1.41 -3.23
C LEU A 129 -4.79 -0.45 -4.29
N PRO A 130 -5.55 -0.93 -5.29
CA PRO A 130 -6.26 -0.05 -6.22
C PRO A 130 -7.64 0.42 -5.71
N HIS A 131 -8.06 0.00 -4.50
CA HIS A 131 -9.40 0.33 -3.99
C HIS A 131 -9.60 1.86 -3.90
N PRO A 132 -10.74 2.42 -4.34
CA PRO A 132 -10.97 3.87 -4.36
C PRO A 132 -10.76 4.56 -3.01
N GLU A 133 -11.20 3.93 -1.92
CA GLU A 133 -11.05 4.49 -0.56
C GLU A 133 -9.58 4.48 -0.09
N HIS A 134 -8.79 3.47 -0.49
CA HIS A 134 -7.35 3.46 -0.23
C HIS A 134 -6.64 4.58 -1.03
N ILE A 135 -6.97 4.75 -2.31
CA ILE A 135 -6.40 5.81 -3.15
C ILE A 135 -6.74 7.19 -2.59
N LYS A 136 -7.98 7.39 -2.15
CA LYS A 136 -8.43 8.64 -1.51
C LYS A 136 -7.65 8.91 -0.22
N PHE A 137 -7.46 7.90 0.62
CA PHE A 137 -6.62 7.99 1.81
C PHE A 137 -5.16 8.34 1.45
N ALA A 138 -4.57 7.65 0.47
CA ALA A 138 -3.21 7.94 0.02
C ALA A 138 -3.07 9.38 -0.52
N GLY A 139 -4.11 9.90 -1.17
CA GLY A 139 -4.19 11.30 -1.60
C GLY A 139 -4.22 12.30 -0.44
N LEU A 140 -4.94 11.98 0.63
CA LEU A 140 -4.94 12.76 1.88
C LEU A 140 -3.57 12.73 2.57
N LEU A 141 -2.91 11.58 2.58
CA LEU A 141 -1.66 11.34 3.30
C LEU A 141 -0.44 12.01 2.64
N ARG A 142 -0.27 11.79 1.33
CA ARG A 142 0.96 12.12 0.57
C ARG A 142 1.50 13.55 0.76
N PRO A 143 0.68 14.61 0.84
CA PRO A 143 1.20 15.97 1.04
C PRO A 143 1.95 16.16 2.36
N HIS A 144 1.63 15.36 3.38
CA HIS A 144 2.05 15.57 4.78
C HIS A 144 3.17 14.64 5.25
N VAL A 145 3.54 13.63 4.47
CA VAL A 145 4.61 12.67 4.82
C VAL A 145 5.93 13.06 4.19
N GLU A 146 6.98 13.04 5.00
CA GLU A 146 8.37 13.17 4.54
C GLU A 146 8.84 11.84 3.95
N GLU A 147 8.60 10.75 4.68
CA GLU A 147 8.99 9.41 4.27
C GLU A 147 7.90 8.38 4.62
N VAL A 148 7.77 7.38 3.74
CA VAL A 148 6.88 6.24 3.89
C VAL A 148 7.68 4.97 3.65
N LEU A 149 7.72 4.08 4.64
CA LEU A 149 8.32 2.76 4.51
C LEU A 149 7.20 1.70 4.60
N VAL A 150 7.15 0.81 3.62
CA VAL A 150 6.16 -0.27 3.55
C VAL A 150 6.85 -1.62 3.51
N VAL A 151 6.40 -2.54 4.35
CA VAL A 151 6.88 -3.93 4.38
C VAL A 151 5.68 -4.87 4.41
N ASP A 152 5.65 -5.77 3.43
CA ASP A 152 4.68 -6.86 3.38
C ASP A 152 5.33 -8.18 3.72
N TYR A 153 4.70 -8.98 4.56
CA TYR A 153 5.18 -10.32 4.85
C TYR A 153 4.05 -11.30 5.20
N SER A 154 4.27 -12.57 4.87
CA SER A 154 3.50 -13.68 5.41
C SER A 154 4.12 -14.16 6.72
N PRO A 155 3.40 -14.17 7.84
CA PRO A 155 3.96 -14.61 9.12
C PRO A 155 4.46 -16.05 9.06
N GLN A 156 5.69 -16.25 9.51
CA GLN A 156 6.25 -17.60 9.62
C GLN A 156 5.81 -18.27 10.92
N PRO A 157 5.45 -19.55 10.91
CA PRO A 157 5.13 -20.28 12.13
C PRO A 157 6.37 -20.37 13.03
N LYS A 158 6.18 -20.25 14.35
CA LYS A 158 7.25 -20.54 15.31
C LYS A 158 7.62 -22.02 15.22
N SER A 159 8.89 -22.35 15.02
CA SER A 159 9.36 -23.73 15.06
C SER A 159 9.07 -24.32 16.44
N LYS A 160 8.35 -25.45 16.51
CA LYS A 160 8.20 -26.19 17.76
C LYS A 160 9.58 -26.71 18.17
N LYS A 161 10.09 -26.27 19.31
CA LYS A 161 11.27 -26.88 19.93
C LYS A 161 10.88 -28.33 20.22
N LYS A 162 11.54 -29.29 19.57
CA LYS A 162 11.37 -30.71 19.87
C LYS A 162 11.90 -30.89 21.29
N ASP A 163 11.01 -30.94 22.28
CA ASP A 163 11.38 -31.36 23.62
C ASP A 163 12.05 -32.72 23.45
N SER A 164 13.36 -32.75 23.67
CA SER A 164 14.15 -33.97 23.59
C SER A 164 13.56 -34.93 24.60
N GLU A 165 12.89 -35.93 24.04
CA GLU A 165 12.30 -37.08 24.69
C GLU A 165 13.30 -37.66 25.69
N LYS A 166 12.91 -37.54 26.96
CA LYS A 166 13.36 -38.37 28.05
C LYS A 166 12.96 -39.82 27.71
N ALA A 167 13.85 -40.55 27.07
CA ALA A 167 13.84 -42.01 26.96
C ALA A 167 15.30 -42.46 27.11
N GLU A 168 15.70 -42.72 28.36
CA GLU A 168 15.95 -44.09 28.83
C GLU A 168 17.30 -44.63 28.36
N LYS A 169 18.34 -44.46 29.20
CA LYS A 169 18.96 -45.58 29.93
C LYS A 169 19.82 -45.09 31.08
#